data_AF-A0A848LWZ9-F1
#
_entry.id   AF-A0A848LWZ9-F1
#
_cell.length_a   1.000
_cell.length_b   1.000
_cell.length_c   1.000
_cell.angle_alpha   90.00
_cell.angle_beta   90.00
_cell.angle_gamma   90.00
#
_symmetry.space_group_name_H-M   'P 1'
#
loop_
_entity.id
_entity.type
_entity.pdbx_description
1 polymer ?
#
loop_
_entity_poly.entity_id
_entity_poly.type
_entity_poly.pdbx_seq_one_letter_code
_entity_poly.pdbx_strand_id
1 'polypeptide(L)'
;MANYYDGELYYVKVRRFVDGSPDRQFLGWLGLGSKDGYASYIDKNSIPPQDRVLAVQWVGLLPEGAPPASAPRYLRALNYPGGARFLGGSGENGFYCYWHEGDSSGGPGENYALTLIPLPDSNECLVRRYSDNGPVYTYDDDYMGYWKSGNEFEITFEFIPAARFSTKHEHWMRDNNATIGARHLSEIVIPGSHDAGCSQIRRPLGNVTSQTQGLEIYDQLMAGSRYFDLRAWQDTDKAWKIYHGKDWSTVSLQNAVDQLSSFLSKHPREVVLVSLLLEDQPGVFDNKLKGAWQLVFDKLHPYHLNYEDPNGAPRDFSRITPDFLYGLGKNLLLFSWGQAQSWSYTNSDGQAITASPWSSGRGTHMDLDGVFVDDAAATAQDILGAYQRYTRPQGSCWILHTNTPWQFKLATDSIYAKHFRNTPQLTRYFNSRTMGLPKANIINIDYVGDVVNGSNLVEAVIKSNL
;
A
#
# COMPACT_ATOMS: atom_id res chain seq x y z
N MET A 1 9.27 6.82 14.92
CA MET A 1 8.91 5.50 15.49
C MET A 1 8.32 4.71 14.36
N ALA A 2 8.92 3.57 14.01
CA ALA A 2 8.31 2.68 13.02
C ALA A 2 7.00 2.17 13.61
N ASN A 3 5.90 2.53 12.96
CA ASN A 3 4.58 2.20 13.45
C ASN A 3 4.17 0.87 12.81
N TYR A 4 3.91 -0.17 13.60
CA TYR A 4 3.46 -1.47 13.09
C TYR A 4 2.16 -1.89 13.78
N TYR A 5 1.30 -2.65 13.10
CA TYR A 5 -0.01 -3.05 13.65
C TYR A 5 -0.44 -4.46 13.43
N ASP A 6 -1.42 -4.78 14.25
CA ASP A 6 -2.15 -6.01 14.29
C ASP A 6 -2.82 -6.32 12.96
N GLY A 7 -2.49 -7.50 12.44
CA GLY A 7 -3.06 -8.04 11.22
C GLY A 7 -2.14 -7.87 10.00
N GLU A 8 -1.40 -6.76 9.87
CA GLU A 8 -0.53 -6.57 8.70
C GLU A 8 0.53 -7.68 8.63
N LEU A 9 0.66 -8.27 7.45
CA LEU A 9 1.63 -9.34 7.19
C LEU A 9 2.92 -8.77 6.64
N TYR A 10 4.03 -9.19 7.24
CA TYR A 10 5.37 -8.80 6.87
C TYR A 10 6.29 -10.01 6.73
N TYR A 11 7.27 -9.87 5.85
CA TYR A 11 8.52 -10.62 5.94
C TYR A 11 9.58 -9.71 6.55
N VAL A 12 10.44 -10.27 7.39
CA VAL A 12 11.43 -9.47 8.13
C VAL A 12 12.80 -9.77 7.58
N LYS A 13 13.52 -8.74 7.13
CA LYS A 13 14.96 -8.87 6.91
C LYS A 13 15.67 -8.75 8.24
N VAL A 14 16.53 -9.71 8.53
CA VAL A 14 17.49 -9.67 9.62
C VAL A 14 18.77 -9.04 9.09
N ARG A 15 19.24 -8.00 9.76
CA ARG A 15 20.46 -7.28 9.41
C ARG A 15 21.37 -7.20 10.62
N ARG A 16 22.65 -6.95 10.41
CA ARG A 16 23.63 -6.65 11.48
C ARG A 16 24.22 -5.26 11.33
N PHE A 17 24.60 -4.67 12.46
CA PHE A 17 25.50 -3.51 12.45
C PHE A 17 26.87 -3.91 11.90
N VAL A 18 27.46 -3.02 11.10
CA VAL A 18 28.85 -3.16 10.63
C VAL A 18 29.76 -2.50 11.67
N ASP A 19 30.83 -3.20 12.08
CA ASP A 19 31.75 -2.72 13.12
C ASP A 19 32.24 -1.28 12.86
N GLY A 20 31.99 -0.39 13.82
CA GLY A 20 32.42 1.01 13.74
C GLY A 20 31.69 1.87 12.69
N SER A 21 30.63 1.36 12.04
CA SER A 21 29.82 2.08 11.06
C SER A 21 28.35 2.09 11.47
N PRO A 22 27.58 3.16 11.16
CA PRO A 22 26.13 3.08 11.27
C PRO A 22 25.54 2.04 10.32
N ASP A 23 26.24 1.64 9.24
CA ASP A 23 25.71 0.78 8.18
C ASP A 23 25.18 -0.57 8.67
N ARG A 24 24.15 -1.05 7.97
CA ARG A 24 23.46 -2.31 8.29
C ARG A 24 23.59 -3.30 7.14
N GLN A 25 24.26 -4.42 7.39
CA GLN A 25 24.42 -5.50 6.41
C GLN A 25 23.25 -6.47 6.47
N PHE A 26 22.64 -6.76 5.32
CA PHE A 26 21.58 -7.78 5.21
C PHE A 26 22.16 -9.19 5.36
N LEU A 27 21.63 -9.96 6.33
CA LEU A 27 22.03 -11.34 6.61
C LEU A 27 21.11 -12.35 5.94
N GLY A 28 19.81 -12.14 6.04
CA GLY A 28 18.80 -13.07 5.54
C GLY A 28 17.40 -12.75 6.04
N TRP A 29 16.42 -13.58 5.69
CA TRP A 29 15.02 -13.41 6.07
C TRP A 29 14.69 -14.14 7.37
N LEU A 30 13.98 -13.51 8.29
CA LEU A 30 13.52 -14.16 9.52
C LEU A 30 12.70 -15.41 9.19
N GLY A 31 13.04 -16.51 9.83
CA GLY A 31 12.46 -17.81 9.51
C GLY A 31 12.71 -18.89 10.55
N LEU A 32 12.43 -20.12 10.16
CA LEU A 32 12.56 -21.33 10.95
C LEU A 32 13.97 -21.91 10.83
N GLY A 33 14.66 -22.02 11.97
CA GLY A 33 15.97 -22.66 12.08
C GLY A 33 15.94 -24.16 11.71
N SER A 34 17.12 -24.74 11.50
CA SER A 34 17.29 -26.17 11.19
C SER A 34 17.02 -27.10 12.39
N LYS A 35 17.00 -26.55 13.61
CA LYS A 35 16.60 -27.23 14.84
C LYS A 35 15.20 -26.77 15.24
N ASP A 36 14.39 -27.72 15.73
CA ASP A 36 13.00 -27.49 16.09
C ASP A 36 12.82 -26.28 17.02
N GLY A 37 11.90 -25.39 16.64
CA GLY A 37 11.55 -24.21 17.44
C GLY A 37 12.50 -23.01 17.30
N TYR A 38 13.73 -23.14 16.83
CA TYR A 38 14.66 -22.00 16.79
C TYR A 38 14.28 -20.98 15.72
N ALA A 39 14.43 -19.69 16.05
CA ALA A 39 14.38 -18.62 15.06
C ALA A 39 15.76 -18.42 14.43
N SER A 40 15.77 -18.20 13.11
CA SER A 40 16.98 -18.04 12.32
C SER A 40 16.77 -17.04 11.19
N TYR A 41 17.84 -16.60 10.54
CA TYR A 41 17.75 -15.91 9.25
C TYR A 41 18.06 -16.89 8.13
N ILE A 42 17.20 -16.93 7.12
CA ILE A 42 17.31 -17.82 5.96
C ILE A 42 18.02 -17.06 4.85
N ASP A 43 18.82 -17.78 4.05
CA ASP A 43 19.67 -17.27 2.95
C ASP A 43 19.15 -15.97 2.32
N LYS A 44 20.00 -14.94 2.27
CA LYS A 44 19.70 -13.60 1.72
C LYS A 44 19.19 -13.59 0.27
N ASN A 45 19.46 -14.63 -0.50
CA ASN A 45 19.00 -14.79 -1.88
C ASN A 45 17.62 -15.49 -1.96
N SER A 46 17.09 -15.97 -0.83
CA SER A 46 15.72 -16.47 -0.74
C SER A 46 14.74 -15.36 -1.13
N ILE A 47 13.68 -15.72 -1.85
CA ILE A 47 12.59 -14.81 -2.22
C ILE A 47 11.34 -15.30 -1.51
N PRO A 48 10.83 -14.60 -0.48
CA PRO A 48 9.58 -14.95 0.16
C PRO A 48 8.42 -15.01 -0.86
N PRO A 49 7.41 -15.89 -0.70
CA PRO A 49 7.33 -17.00 0.26
C PRO A 49 8.24 -18.18 -0.13
N GLN A 50 9.01 -18.70 0.82
CA GLN A 50 9.85 -19.92 0.67
C GLN A 50 9.84 -20.72 1.98
N ASP A 51 10.17 -22.02 1.91
CA ASP A 51 9.82 -23.04 2.92
C ASP A 51 10.13 -22.72 4.38
N ARG A 52 11.23 -22.01 4.67
CA ARG A 52 11.59 -21.65 6.05
C ARG A 52 11.42 -20.17 6.35
N VAL A 53 11.06 -19.33 5.38
CA VAL A 53 10.84 -17.91 5.62
C VAL A 53 9.43 -17.72 6.18
N LEU A 54 9.32 -17.10 7.35
CA LEU A 54 8.06 -16.98 8.06
C LEU A 54 7.45 -15.60 7.84
N ALA A 55 6.19 -15.57 7.40
CA ALA A 55 5.38 -14.37 7.39
C ALA A 55 4.91 -14.10 8.81
N VAL A 56 5.21 -12.91 9.32
CA VAL A 56 4.86 -12.48 10.67
C VAL A 56 3.83 -11.37 10.61
N GLN A 57 2.99 -11.33 11.63
CA GLN A 57 2.12 -10.20 11.91
C GLN A 57 2.31 -9.74 13.34
N TRP A 58 2.02 -8.48 13.60
CA TRP A 58 1.89 -8.02 14.96
C TRP A 58 0.58 -8.52 15.58
N VAL A 59 0.60 -8.71 16.89
CA VAL A 59 -0.57 -9.01 17.71
C VAL A 59 -0.43 -8.26 19.02
N GLY A 60 -1.37 -7.37 19.32
CA GLY A 60 -1.57 -6.80 20.64
C GLY A 60 -2.38 -7.75 21.51
N LEU A 61 -1.90 -7.98 22.73
CA LEU A 61 -2.71 -8.62 23.77
C LEU A 61 -3.15 -7.52 24.73
N LEU A 62 -4.44 -7.20 24.72
CA LEU A 62 -5.02 -6.29 25.69
C LEU A 62 -5.18 -7.04 27.03
N PRO A 63 -4.50 -6.63 28.11
CA PRO A 63 -4.94 -7.02 29.44
C PRO A 63 -6.39 -6.56 29.63
N GLU A 64 -7.21 -7.39 30.26
CA GLU A 64 -8.62 -7.07 30.52
C GLU A 64 -8.72 -5.70 31.23
N GLY A 65 -9.38 -4.73 30.58
CA GLY A 65 -9.57 -3.37 31.10
C GLY A 65 -8.46 -2.34 30.81
N ALA A 66 -7.38 -2.68 30.07
CA ALA A 66 -6.31 -1.73 29.74
C ALA A 66 -6.59 -0.95 28.43
N PRO A 67 -6.13 0.32 28.31
CA PRO A 67 -6.24 1.08 27.07
C PRO A 67 -5.34 0.48 25.97
N PRO A 68 -5.76 0.54 24.69
CA PRO A 68 -5.04 -0.10 23.58
C PRO A 68 -3.59 0.37 23.37
N ALA A 69 -3.26 1.58 23.82
CA ALA A 69 -1.95 2.16 23.67
C ALA A 69 -0.87 1.54 24.59
N SER A 70 -1.27 0.79 25.62
CA SER A 70 -0.34 0.19 26.60
C SER A 70 -0.19 -1.33 26.50
N ALA A 71 -0.87 -1.98 25.53
CA ALA A 71 -0.78 -3.42 25.36
C ALA A 71 0.61 -3.84 24.84
N PRO A 72 1.23 -4.87 25.43
CA PRO A 72 2.41 -5.48 24.83
C PRO A 72 2.05 -6.05 23.46
N ARG A 73 2.98 -5.90 22.51
CA ARG A 73 2.83 -6.36 21.14
C ARG A 73 3.84 -7.45 20.84
N TYR A 74 3.39 -8.48 20.14
CA TYR A 74 4.19 -9.66 19.83
C TYR A 74 4.21 -9.91 18.33
N LEU A 75 5.33 -10.44 17.85
CA LEU A 75 5.43 -10.96 16.50
C LEU A 75 4.95 -12.40 16.48
N ARG A 76 3.93 -12.67 15.66
CA ARG A 76 3.34 -13.99 15.47
C ARG A 76 3.57 -14.45 14.04
N ALA A 77 4.26 -15.58 13.86
CA ALA A 77 4.35 -16.28 12.59
C ALA A 77 3.06 -17.09 12.35
N LEU A 78 2.43 -16.89 11.19
CA LEU A 78 1.20 -17.61 10.83
C LEU A 78 1.46 -18.93 10.11
N ASN A 79 2.51 -18.95 9.29
CA ASN A 79 2.86 -20.08 8.42
C ASN A 79 3.85 -21.05 9.07
N TYR A 80 3.92 -21.09 10.41
CA TYR A 80 4.78 -22.02 11.11
C TYR A 80 4.22 -23.46 11.03
N PRO A 81 5.06 -24.48 10.73
CA PRO A 81 4.62 -25.88 10.70
C PRO A 81 4.03 -26.33 12.05
N GLY A 82 2.77 -26.76 12.07
CA GLY A 82 2.08 -27.16 13.31
C GLY A 82 1.27 -26.05 13.98
N GLY A 83 1.13 -24.89 13.35
CA GLY A 83 0.26 -23.80 13.79
C GLY A 83 1.02 -22.56 14.22
N ALA A 84 0.31 -21.47 14.44
CA ALA A 84 0.92 -20.16 14.72
C ALA A 84 1.83 -20.19 15.95
N ARG A 85 2.94 -19.43 15.87
CA ARG A 85 3.95 -19.32 16.91
C ARG A 85 4.35 -17.87 17.16
N PHE A 86 4.78 -17.56 18.37
CA PHE A 86 5.26 -16.24 18.76
C PHE A 86 6.78 -16.20 18.80
N LEU A 87 7.37 -15.13 18.28
CA LEU A 87 8.79 -14.89 18.44
C LEU A 87 9.06 -14.44 19.89
N GLY A 88 9.93 -15.15 20.58
CA GLY A 88 10.36 -14.85 21.94
C GLY A 88 11.74 -15.41 22.23
N GLY A 89 12.16 -15.36 23.50
CA GLY A 89 13.43 -15.93 23.92
C GLY A 89 13.32 -16.92 25.08
N SER A 90 14.33 -17.79 25.19
CA SER A 90 14.49 -18.75 26.29
C SER A 90 15.87 -18.62 26.96
N GLY A 91 15.92 -18.85 28.28
CA GLY A 91 17.13 -18.98 29.09
C GLY A 91 17.39 -17.86 30.11
N GLU A 92 17.78 -18.23 31.34
CA GLU A 92 18.19 -17.30 32.40
C GLU A 92 19.63 -16.82 32.23
N ASN A 93 20.53 -17.69 31.73
CA ASN A 93 21.99 -17.47 31.65
C ASN A 93 22.53 -17.34 30.21
N GLY A 94 21.64 -17.22 29.22
CA GLY A 94 21.93 -17.06 27.79
C GLY A 94 20.63 -16.84 27.03
N PHE A 95 20.64 -16.04 25.96
CA PHE A 95 19.44 -15.63 25.24
C PHE A 95 19.41 -16.26 23.84
N TYR A 96 18.43 -17.13 23.56
CA TYR A 96 18.19 -17.68 22.22
C TYR A 96 16.78 -17.31 21.75
N CYS A 97 16.63 -16.89 20.50
CA CYS A 97 15.32 -16.64 19.90
C CYS A 97 14.65 -17.94 19.46
N TYR A 98 13.38 -18.13 19.83
CA TYR A 98 12.55 -19.26 19.42
C TYR A 98 11.17 -18.80 18.96
N TRP A 99 10.54 -19.69 18.19
CA TRP A 99 9.13 -19.70 17.83
C TRP A 99 8.35 -20.54 18.85
N HIS A 100 7.76 -19.86 19.83
CA HIS A 100 7.05 -20.48 20.93
C HIS A 100 5.58 -20.72 20.60
N GLU A 101 5.01 -21.78 21.18
CA GLU A 101 3.56 -21.94 21.20
C GLU A 101 2.91 -20.78 21.98
N GLY A 102 1.70 -20.41 21.59
CA GLY A 102 0.91 -19.50 22.40
C GLY A 102 0.41 -20.19 23.67
N ASP A 103 0.32 -19.45 24.78
CA ASP A 103 -0.38 -19.89 25.97
C ASP A 103 -1.91 -19.84 25.78
N SER A 104 -2.67 -20.25 26.79
CA SER A 104 -4.14 -20.20 26.77
C SER A 104 -4.72 -18.79 26.71
N SER A 105 -3.91 -17.75 26.95
CA SER A 105 -4.28 -16.33 26.80
C SER A 105 -3.98 -15.78 25.40
N GLY A 106 -3.40 -16.61 24.51
CA GLY A 106 -3.05 -16.23 23.15
C GLY A 106 -1.76 -15.43 23.04
N GLY A 107 -0.94 -15.39 24.10
CA GLY A 107 0.37 -14.75 24.13
C GLY A 107 1.53 -15.71 24.16
N PRO A 108 2.78 -15.23 24.19
CA PRO A 108 3.95 -16.10 24.17
C PRO A 108 4.15 -16.94 25.46
N GLY A 109 3.28 -16.89 26.48
CA GLY A 109 3.49 -17.63 27.73
C GLY A 109 4.60 -17.07 28.63
N GLU A 110 5.22 -17.94 29.43
CA GLU A 110 6.34 -17.63 30.35
C GLU A 110 7.66 -17.26 29.63
N ASN A 111 7.64 -17.08 28.31
CA ASN A 111 8.84 -16.80 27.52
C ASN A 111 9.27 -15.33 27.62
N TYR A 112 10.57 -15.09 27.49
CA TYR A 112 11.12 -13.73 27.58
C TYR A 112 10.74 -12.94 26.32
N ALA A 113 9.88 -11.93 26.49
CA ALA A 113 9.48 -11.05 25.39
C ALA A 113 10.68 -10.29 24.80
N LEU A 114 10.61 -10.09 23.48
CA LEU A 114 11.50 -9.20 22.74
C LEU A 114 10.91 -7.80 22.67
N THR A 115 11.74 -6.80 22.89
CA THR A 115 11.41 -5.40 22.63
C THR A 115 12.09 -4.98 21.33
N LEU A 116 11.32 -4.34 20.43
CA LEU A 116 11.87 -3.70 19.25
C LEU A 116 12.03 -2.20 19.50
N ILE A 117 13.25 -1.70 19.37
CA ILE A 117 13.58 -0.28 19.54
C ILE A 117 13.77 0.33 18.15
N PRO A 118 12.86 1.21 17.69
CA PRO A 118 13.02 1.88 16.40
C PRO A 118 14.34 2.64 16.35
N LEU A 119 15.10 2.43 15.28
CA LEU A 119 16.31 3.19 15.04
C LEU A 119 15.97 4.55 14.40
N PRO A 120 16.62 5.65 14.82
CA PRO A 120 16.48 6.93 14.14
C PRO A 120 16.80 6.81 12.64
N ASP A 121 16.07 7.57 11.82
CA ASP A 121 16.34 7.72 10.38
C ASP A 121 16.39 6.42 9.55
N SER A 122 15.72 5.36 10.02
CA SER A 122 15.56 4.11 9.30
C SER A 122 14.20 3.45 9.54
N ASN A 123 13.84 2.49 8.69
CA ASN A 123 12.66 1.62 8.88
C ASN A 123 12.99 0.35 9.68
N GLU A 124 14.13 0.36 10.38
CA GLU A 124 14.65 -0.78 11.13
C GLU A 124 14.43 -0.63 12.64
N CYS A 125 14.37 -1.77 13.32
CA CYS A 125 14.34 -1.83 14.78
C CYS A 125 15.50 -2.65 15.33
N LEU A 126 16.20 -2.12 16.33
CA LEU A 126 17.11 -2.89 17.16
C LEU A 126 16.29 -3.89 17.99
N VAL A 127 16.71 -5.14 17.99
CA VAL A 127 16.07 -6.19 18.80
C VAL A 127 16.72 -6.22 20.18
N ARG A 128 15.92 -6.16 21.26
CA ARG A 128 16.38 -6.22 22.65
C ARG A 128 15.61 -7.24 23.46
N ARG A 129 16.23 -7.77 24.50
CA ARG A 129 15.51 -8.55 25.52
C ARG A 129 14.87 -7.61 26.54
N TYR A 130 13.64 -7.93 26.95
CA TYR A 130 12.86 -7.09 27.86
C TYR A 130 13.48 -6.94 29.27
N SER A 131 14.13 -7.99 29.79
CA SER A 131 14.54 -8.07 31.21
C SER A 131 15.89 -7.44 31.56
N ASP A 132 16.81 -7.27 30.61
CA ASP A 132 18.18 -6.77 30.85
C ASP A 132 18.53 -5.50 30.05
N ASN A 133 17.59 -4.97 29.24
CA ASN A 133 17.75 -3.82 28.36
C ASN A 133 18.91 -3.93 27.34
N GLY A 134 19.50 -5.12 27.15
CA GLY A 134 20.61 -5.37 26.22
C GLY A 134 20.14 -5.72 24.80
N PRO A 135 20.96 -5.47 23.76
CA PRO A 135 20.67 -5.89 22.39
C PRO A 135 20.79 -7.42 22.22
N VAL A 136 20.11 -7.94 21.21
CA VAL A 136 20.21 -9.34 20.78
C VAL A 136 21.35 -9.48 19.77
N TYR A 137 22.17 -10.51 19.93
CA TYR A 137 23.34 -10.79 19.11
C TYR A 137 23.15 -12.06 18.25
N THR A 138 23.89 -12.17 17.15
CA THR A 138 24.06 -13.40 16.36
C THR A 138 25.55 -13.70 16.16
N TYR A 139 25.90 -14.98 16.02
CA TYR A 139 27.28 -15.48 15.93
C TYR A 139 27.59 -16.23 14.62
N ASP A 140 26.59 -16.85 13.97
CA ASP A 140 26.76 -17.66 12.74
C ASP A 140 25.49 -17.63 11.85
N ASP A 141 25.56 -18.28 10.67
CA ASP A 141 24.50 -18.36 9.65
C ASP A 141 23.18 -19.02 10.11
N ASP A 142 23.16 -19.67 11.29
CA ASP A 142 22.06 -20.56 11.67
C ASP A 142 21.23 -20.15 12.91
N TYR A 143 21.68 -19.20 13.76
CA TYR A 143 21.00 -18.90 15.03
C TYR A 143 20.88 -17.41 15.37
N MET A 144 19.72 -17.01 15.88
CA MET A 144 19.47 -15.69 16.45
C MET A 144 19.50 -15.73 17.98
N GLY A 145 20.32 -14.89 18.61
CA GLY A 145 20.50 -14.81 20.06
C GLY A 145 21.57 -15.78 20.59
N TYR A 146 22.63 -15.24 21.22
CA TYR A 146 23.54 -16.00 22.09
C TYR A 146 24.33 -15.08 23.06
N TRP A 147 24.94 -15.67 24.10
CA TRP A 147 26.00 -15.05 24.92
C TRP A 147 27.18 -16.00 25.09
N LYS A 148 28.37 -15.63 24.56
CA LYS A 148 29.67 -15.50 25.26
C LYS A 148 30.87 -15.80 24.35
N SER A 149 31.61 -14.71 24.08
CA SER A 149 32.99 -14.49 23.60
C SER A 149 33.36 -14.83 22.14
N GLY A 150 33.40 -13.74 21.35
CA GLY A 150 34.20 -13.54 20.14
C GLY A 150 33.40 -13.64 18.83
N ASN A 151 33.41 -12.59 17.99
CA ASN A 151 32.75 -12.48 16.68
C ASN A 151 31.20 -12.34 16.66
N GLU A 152 30.58 -11.88 17.75
CA GLU A 152 29.13 -11.62 17.81
C GLU A 152 28.77 -10.21 17.30
N PHE A 153 27.59 -10.03 16.68
CA PHE A 153 27.13 -8.72 16.21
C PHE A 153 25.66 -8.45 16.55
N GLU A 154 25.32 -7.19 16.80
CA GLU A 154 23.94 -6.73 17.07
C GLU A 154 23.06 -6.84 15.83
N ILE A 155 21.81 -7.27 16.01
CA ILE A 155 20.85 -7.42 14.91
C ILE A 155 19.72 -6.40 14.90
N THR A 156 19.23 -6.09 13.70
CA THR A 156 18.08 -5.24 13.45
C THR A 156 17.06 -5.93 12.53
N PHE A 157 15.80 -5.54 12.67
CA PHE A 157 14.67 -6.01 11.86
C PHE A 157 14.18 -4.90 10.94
N GLU A 158 14.18 -5.15 9.63
CA GLU A 158 13.51 -4.34 8.60
C GLU A 158 12.23 -5.08 8.16
N PHE A 159 11.07 -4.47 8.35
CA PHE A 159 9.78 -5.07 8.01
C PHE A 159 9.39 -4.76 6.57
N ILE A 160 9.15 -5.79 5.77
CA ILE A 160 8.76 -5.68 4.36
C ILE A 160 7.32 -6.18 4.23
N PRO A 161 6.37 -5.35 3.75
CA PRO A 161 4.99 -5.78 3.53
C PRO A 161 4.93 -7.04 2.66
N ALA A 162 4.16 -8.04 3.08
CA ALA A 162 4.03 -9.31 2.36
C ALA A 162 3.50 -9.11 0.93
N ALA A 163 2.66 -8.09 0.72
CA ALA A 163 2.19 -7.62 -0.58
C ALA A 163 3.32 -7.34 -1.59
N ARG A 164 4.55 -7.06 -1.14
CA ARG A 164 5.70 -6.85 -2.06
C ARG A 164 6.05 -8.12 -2.85
N PHE A 165 5.69 -9.29 -2.32
CA PHE A 165 5.97 -10.60 -2.89
C PHE A 165 4.76 -11.28 -3.53
N SER A 166 3.60 -10.61 -3.53
CA SER A 166 2.43 -11.15 -4.21
C SER A 166 2.62 -11.16 -5.73
N THR A 167 1.79 -11.99 -6.39
CA THR A 167 1.75 -12.10 -7.85
C THR A 167 1.68 -10.72 -8.48
N LYS A 168 2.55 -10.49 -9.47
CA LYS A 168 2.57 -9.25 -10.23
C LYS A 168 1.56 -9.31 -11.38
N HIS A 169 0.94 -8.17 -11.64
CA HIS A 169 -0.06 -7.94 -12.67
C HIS A 169 0.31 -6.68 -13.49
N GLU A 170 1.59 -6.48 -13.74
CA GLU A 170 2.16 -5.28 -14.36
C GLU A 170 1.81 -5.11 -15.85
N HIS A 171 1.18 -6.12 -16.46
CA HIS A 171 0.83 -6.15 -17.88
C HIS A 171 -0.61 -6.61 -18.15
N TRP A 172 -1.48 -6.58 -17.13
CA TRP A 172 -2.79 -7.22 -17.26
C TRP A 172 -3.67 -6.61 -18.35
N MET A 173 -3.54 -5.30 -18.65
CA MET A 173 -4.33 -4.70 -19.73
C MET A 173 -3.83 -5.15 -21.10
N ARG A 174 -2.51 -5.16 -21.30
CA ARG A 174 -1.85 -5.70 -22.51
C ARG A 174 -2.23 -7.16 -22.74
N ASP A 175 -2.13 -7.98 -21.71
CA ASP A 175 -2.33 -9.43 -21.83
C ASP A 175 -3.81 -9.76 -22.15
N ASN A 176 -4.74 -8.88 -21.77
CA ASN A 176 -6.17 -9.01 -22.05
C ASN A 176 -6.67 -8.09 -23.17
N ASN A 177 -5.78 -7.52 -24.00
CA ASN A 177 -6.13 -6.51 -25.01
C ASN A 177 -7.19 -7.00 -26.01
N ALA A 178 -7.18 -8.29 -26.38
CA ALA A 178 -8.19 -8.86 -27.27
C ALA A 178 -9.63 -8.74 -26.72
N THR A 179 -9.76 -8.66 -25.39
CA THR A 179 -11.05 -8.60 -24.69
C THR A 179 -11.42 -7.17 -24.30
N ILE A 180 -10.45 -6.36 -23.86
CA ILE A 180 -10.70 -5.03 -23.29
C ILE A 180 -10.17 -3.85 -24.12
N GLY A 181 -9.32 -4.08 -25.13
CA GLY A 181 -8.61 -3.03 -25.86
C GLY A 181 -9.53 -2.03 -26.56
N ALA A 182 -10.66 -2.52 -27.08
CA ALA A 182 -11.68 -1.72 -27.74
C ALA A 182 -12.83 -1.26 -26.82
N ARG A 183 -12.84 -1.68 -25.54
CA ARG A 183 -13.87 -1.25 -24.59
C ARG A 183 -13.63 0.20 -24.18
N HIS A 184 -14.70 0.94 -23.97
CA HIS A 184 -14.60 2.27 -23.37
C HIS A 184 -14.04 2.16 -21.95
N LEU A 185 -13.26 3.13 -21.50
CA LEU A 185 -12.69 3.08 -20.14
C LEU A 185 -13.75 2.93 -19.05
N SER A 186 -14.96 3.44 -19.26
CA SER A 186 -16.12 3.30 -18.37
C SER A 186 -16.70 1.87 -18.30
N GLU A 187 -16.31 0.99 -19.21
CA GLU A 187 -16.76 -0.41 -19.32
C GLU A 187 -15.74 -1.43 -18.80
N ILE A 188 -14.54 -0.96 -18.43
CA ILE A 188 -13.48 -1.81 -17.88
C ILE A 188 -13.58 -1.75 -16.35
N VAL A 189 -13.47 -2.90 -15.69
CA VAL A 189 -13.36 -2.95 -14.23
C VAL A 189 -11.89 -2.79 -13.85
N ILE A 190 -11.54 -1.67 -13.22
CA ILE A 190 -10.17 -1.21 -13.00
C ILE A 190 -9.85 -1.27 -11.50
N PRO A 191 -8.84 -2.05 -11.05
CA PRO A 191 -8.35 -1.93 -9.69
C PRO A 191 -7.71 -0.55 -9.47
N GLY A 192 -8.06 0.08 -8.35
CA GLY A 192 -7.59 1.40 -7.96
C GLY A 192 -7.08 1.43 -6.52
N SER A 193 -6.24 2.41 -6.22
CA SER A 193 -5.62 2.61 -4.92
C SER A 193 -6.19 3.84 -4.22
N HIS A 194 -6.82 3.62 -3.06
CA HIS A 194 -7.38 4.69 -2.24
C HIS A 194 -6.27 5.40 -1.46
N ASP A 195 -6.25 6.75 -1.48
CA ASP A 195 -5.18 7.58 -0.89
C ASP A 195 -3.79 7.00 -1.19
N ALA A 196 -3.49 6.82 -2.47
CA ALA A 196 -2.49 5.87 -2.93
C ALA A 196 -1.06 6.14 -2.42
N GLY A 197 -0.73 7.39 -2.08
CA GLY A 197 0.59 7.75 -1.53
C GLY A 197 0.69 7.63 -0.01
N CYS A 198 -0.35 7.17 0.69
CA CYS A 198 -0.36 6.98 2.14
C CYS A 198 0.15 5.59 2.53
N SER A 199 1.34 5.22 2.01
CA SER A 199 2.02 3.96 2.31
C SER A 199 2.78 3.97 3.65
N GLN A 200 3.17 5.14 4.12
CA GLN A 200 3.86 5.31 5.40
C GLN A 200 3.52 6.66 6.01
N ILE A 201 2.81 6.64 7.15
CA ILE A 201 2.38 7.86 7.84
C ILE A 201 3.37 8.26 8.95
N ARG A 202 3.75 9.54 8.98
CA ARG A 202 4.77 10.08 9.91
C ARG A 202 4.29 10.12 11.37
N ARG A 203 3.01 10.43 11.60
CA ARG A 203 2.47 10.61 12.96
C ARG A 203 2.44 9.27 13.72
N PRO A 204 2.77 9.24 15.02
CA PRO A 204 2.48 8.09 15.87
C PRO A 204 1.00 7.70 15.79
N LEU A 205 0.73 6.41 15.66
CA LEU A 205 -0.60 5.85 15.43
C LEU A 205 -1.27 6.24 14.10
N GLY A 206 -0.58 6.97 13.21
CA GLY A 206 -1.15 7.45 11.97
C GLY A 206 -1.51 6.35 10.99
N ASN A 207 -0.93 5.17 11.11
CA ASN A 207 -1.25 4.07 10.25
C ASN A 207 -2.53 3.30 10.65
N VAL A 208 -3.01 3.44 11.91
CA VAL A 208 -4.29 2.90 12.36
C VAL A 208 -5.41 3.73 11.77
N THR A 209 -5.18 5.04 11.75
CA THR A 209 -6.20 6.04 11.41
C THR A 209 -6.15 6.48 9.97
N SER A 210 -4.98 6.36 9.30
CA SER A 210 -4.72 7.09 8.06
C SER A 210 -3.80 6.39 7.04
N GLN A 211 -3.14 5.28 7.36
CA GLN A 211 -2.40 4.50 6.34
C GLN A 211 -3.39 3.62 5.59
N THR A 212 -3.42 3.79 4.28
CA THR A 212 -4.35 3.12 3.37
C THR A 212 -3.63 2.17 2.44
N GLN A 213 -2.31 2.24 2.33
CA GLN A 213 -1.51 1.35 1.49
C GLN A 213 -0.33 0.77 2.27
N GLY A 214 0.14 -0.41 1.86
CA GLY A 214 1.41 -0.98 2.33
C GLY A 214 2.54 -0.85 1.30
N LEU A 215 2.20 -0.65 0.02
CA LEU A 215 3.14 -0.55 -1.09
C LEU A 215 3.29 0.91 -1.51
N GLU A 216 4.46 1.28 -2.04
CA GLU A 216 4.62 2.55 -2.77
C GLU A 216 4.01 2.47 -4.18
N ILE A 217 3.92 3.61 -4.87
CA ILE A 217 3.18 3.77 -6.13
C ILE A 217 3.62 2.78 -7.21
N TYR A 218 4.92 2.59 -7.42
CA TYR A 218 5.45 1.65 -8.41
C TYR A 218 5.04 0.22 -8.08
N ASP A 219 5.17 -0.19 -6.83
CA ASP A 219 4.83 -1.54 -6.39
C ASP A 219 3.30 -1.79 -6.47
N GLN A 220 2.47 -0.76 -6.26
CA GLN A 220 1.02 -0.83 -6.51
C GLN A 220 0.68 -1.00 -8.01
N LEU A 221 1.41 -0.31 -8.90
CA LEU A 221 1.28 -0.49 -10.36
C LEU A 221 1.68 -1.92 -10.75
N MET A 222 2.78 -2.43 -10.20
CA MET A 222 3.22 -3.80 -10.41
C MET A 222 2.23 -4.83 -9.86
N ALA A 223 1.52 -4.52 -8.77
CA ALA A 223 0.44 -5.35 -8.23
C ALA A 223 -0.84 -5.32 -9.08
N GLY A 224 -0.98 -4.38 -10.02
CA GLY A 224 -2.11 -4.32 -10.96
C GLY A 224 -3.04 -3.10 -10.83
N SER A 225 -2.81 -2.22 -9.87
CA SER A 225 -3.58 -0.97 -9.76
C SER A 225 -3.34 -0.07 -10.97
N ARG A 226 -4.42 0.53 -11.49
CA ARG A 226 -4.40 1.42 -12.66
C ARG A 226 -5.20 2.71 -12.42
N TYR A 227 -5.75 2.88 -11.21
CA TYR A 227 -6.30 4.15 -10.75
C TYR A 227 -5.61 4.57 -9.45
N PHE A 228 -5.23 5.84 -9.32
CA PHE A 228 -4.54 6.36 -8.14
C PHE A 228 -5.22 7.63 -7.66
N ASP A 229 -5.71 7.60 -6.42
CA ASP A 229 -6.15 8.81 -5.71
C ASP A 229 -4.94 9.44 -4.99
N LEU A 230 -4.37 10.50 -5.58
CA LEU A 230 -3.27 11.25 -4.98
C LEU A 230 -3.78 12.54 -4.33
N ARG A 231 -3.32 12.77 -3.10
CA ARG A 231 -3.65 13.98 -2.34
C ARG A 231 -2.37 14.59 -1.80
N ALA A 232 -2.13 15.85 -2.12
CA ALA A 232 -0.90 16.53 -1.70
C ALA A 232 -1.18 17.88 -1.04
N TRP A 233 -0.31 18.25 -0.12
CA TRP A 233 -0.31 19.55 0.53
C TRP A 233 1.09 20.13 0.49
N GLN A 234 1.23 21.45 0.29
CA GLN A 234 2.53 22.10 0.32
C GLN A 234 3.00 22.32 1.77
N ASP A 235 4.10 21.68 2.15
CA ASP A 235 4.70 21.89 3.47
C ASP A 235 5.45 23.24 3.53
N THR A 236 5.88 23.61 4.73
CA THR A 236 6.60 24.84 5.06
C THR A 236 7.90 25.01 4.28
N ASP A 237 8.54 23.92 3.88
CA ASP A 237 9.73 23.86 3.00
C ASP A 237 9.40 24.05 1.51
N LYS A 238 8.14 24.33 1.18
CA LYS A 238 7.58 24.47 -0.19
C LYS A 238 7.52 23.17 -1.00
N ALA A 239 7.91 22.03 -0.44
CA ALA A 239 7.74 20.74 -1.08
C ALA A 239 6.28 20.27 -1.00
N TRP A 240 5.81 19.64 -2.07
CA TRP A 240 4.50 18.98 -2.10
C TRP A 240 4.62 17.58 -1.51
N LYS A 241 3.96 17.35 -0.37
CA LYS A 241 3.99 16.07 0.34
C LYS A 241 2.61 15.42 0.31
N ILE A 242 2.57 14.09 0.23
CA ILE A 242 1.31 13.36 0.30
C ILE A 242 0.74 13.45 1.72
N TYR A 243 -0.58 13.55 1.84
CA TYR A 243 -1.27 13.65 3.12
C TYR A 243 -2.62 12.90 3.10
N HIS A 244 -3.16 12.64 4.29
CA HIS A 244 -4.52 12.16 4.51
C HIS A 244 -5.11 12.81 5.76
N GLY A 245 -6.14 13.64 5.56
CA GLY A 245 -6.74 14.43 6.64
C GLY A 245 -5.74 15.41 7.24
N LYS A 246 -5.27 15.15 8.47
CA LYS A 246 -4.24 15.95 9.14
C LYS A 246 -2.87 15.28 9.17
N ASP A 247 -2.78 14.06 8.64
CA ASP A 247 -1.60 13.22 8.74
C ASP A 247 -0.78 13.28 7.46
N TRP A 248 0.53 13.37 7.62
CA TRP A 248 1.49 13.46 6.52
C TRP A 248 2.11 12.11 6.24
N SER A 249 2.20 11.76 4.96
CA SER A 249 2.99 10.63 4.48
C SER A 249 4.48 10.99 4.43
N THR A 250 5.35 9.99 4.49
CA THR A 250 6.77 10.16 4.15
C THR A 250 7.00 10.25 2.64
N VAL A 251 6.00 9.87 1.84
CA VAL A 251 6.01 9.96 0.36
C VAL A 251 5.74 11.39 -0.10
N SER A 252 6.61 11.92 -0.97
CA SER A 252 6.39 13.21 -1.63
C SER A 252 5.63 13.05 -2.95
N LEU A 253 4.97 14.13 -3.41
CA LEU A 253 4.32 14.12 -4.72
C LEU A 253 5.34 13.88 -5.85
N GLN A 254 6.53 14.46 -5.73
CA GLN A 254 7.64 14.24 -6.67
C GLN A 254 7.99 12.75 -6.78
N ASN A 255 8.17 12.08 -5.65
CA ASN A 255 8.50 10.66 -5.63
C ASN A 255 7.39 9.80 -6.27
N ALA A 256 6.12 10.10 -5.98
CA ALA A 256 4.98 9.42 -6.62
C ALA A 256 4.97 9.62 -8.15
N VAL A 257 5.23 10.84 -8.62
CA VAL A 257 5.31 11.19 -10.05
C VAL A 257 6.47 10.48 -10.75
N ASP A 258 7.64 10.39 -10.11
CA ASP A 258 8.79 9.67 -10.66
C ASP A 258 8.52 8.17 -10.80
N GLN A 259 7.84 7.58 -9.81
CA GLN A 259 7.41 6.19 -9.85
C GLN A 259 6.39 5.93 -10.97
N LEU A 260 5.39 6.80 -11.15
CA LEU A 260 4.44 6.74 -12.27
C LEU A 260 5.16 6.80 -13.63
N SER A 261 6.07 7.77 -13.80
CA SER A 261 6.84 7.94 -15.05
C SER A 261 7.68 6.70 -15.39
N SER A 262 8.32 6.11 -14.37
CA SER A 262 9.11 4.87 -14.53
C SER A 262 8.27 3.70 -14.99
N PHE A 263 7.03 3.57 -14.51
CA PHE A 263 6.11 2.54 -14.99
C PHE A 263 5.57 2.84 -16.40
N LEU A 264 5.06 4.05 -16.63
CA LEU A 264 4.42 4.41 -17.90
C LEU A 264 5.36 4.24 -19.11
N SER A 265 6.66 4.54 -18.94
CA SER A 265 7.69 4.33 -19.96
C SER A 265 7.96 2.86 -20.27
N LYS A 266 7.90 1.98 -19.26
CA LYS A 266 8.17 0.53 -19.41
C LYS A 266 6.93 -0.26 -19.84
N HIS A 267 5.74 0.29 -19.61
CA HIS A 267 4.45 -0.38 -19.81
C HIS A 267 3.52 0.43 -20.74
N PRO A 268 3.89 0.68 -22.01
CA PRO A 268 3.13 1.57 -22.91
C PRO A 268 1.74 1.06 -23.32
N ARG A 269 1.40 -0.20 -22.99
CA ARG A 269 0.08 -0.81 -23.24
C ARG A 269 -0.81 -0.88 -22.00
N GLU A 270 -0.34 -0.34 -20.87
CA GLU A 270 -1.14 -0.22 -19.65
C GLU A 270 -1.66 1.21 -19.52
N VAL A 271 -2.96 1.39 -19.30
CA VAL A 271 -3.56 2.71 -19.09
C VAL A 271 -3.64 3.02 -17.61
N VAL A 272 -3.10 4.17 -17.18
CA VAL A 272 -3.19 4.64 -15.80
C VAL A 272 -4.06 5.88 -15.71
N LEU A 273 -4.91 5.94 -14.70
CA LEU A 273 -5.74 7.08 -14.34
C LEU A 273 -5.25 7.61 -12.99
N VAL A 274 -5.06 8.90 -12.87
CA VAL A 274 -4.63 9.53 -11.60
C VAL A 274 -5.53 10.70 -11.32
N SER A 275 -6.14 10.76 -10.15
CA SER A 275 -6.77 11.98 -9.64
C SER A 275 -5.84 12.69 -8.66
N LEU A 276 -5.77 14.02 -8.73
CA LEU A 276 -4.96 14.83 -7.83
C LEU A 276 -5.83 15.87 -7.11
N LEU A 277 -5.85 15.77 -5.78
CA LEU A 277 -6.41 16.79 -4.88
C LEU A 277 -5.25 17.56 -4.25
N LEU A 278 -5.33 18.89 -4.26
CA LEU A 278 -4.32 19.75 -3.66
C LEU A 278 -4.95 20.58 -2.54
N GLU A 279 -4.37 20.49 -1.34
CA GLU A 279 -4.76 21.29 -0.17
C GLU A 279 -6.25 21.27 0.17
N ASP A 280 -6.90 20.12 -0.07
CA ASP A 280 -8.34 19.93 0.11
C ASP A 280 -9.20 20.92 -0.70
N GLN A 281 -8.65 21.45 -1.82
CA GLN A 281 -9.34 22.37 -2.73
C GLN A 281 -9.67 21.66 -4.05
N PRO A 282 -10.96 21.41 -4.35
CA PRO A 282 -11.37 20.85 -5.64
C PRO A 282 -11.23 21.87 -6.78
N GLY A 283 -10.12 21.80 -7.51
CA GLY A 283 -9.92 22.42 -8.82
C GLY A 283 -8.54 23.04 -8.96
N VAL A 284 -8.31 23.78 -10.04
CA VAL A 284 -7.04 24.47 -10.29
C VAL A 284 -7.27 25.96 -10.49
N PHE A 285 -7.13 26.75 -9.44
CA PHE A 285 -7.59 28.14 -9.43
C PHE A 285 -6.50 29.19 -9.33
N ASP A 286 -5.38 28.89 -8.68
CA ASP A 286 -4.31 29.85 -8.43
C ASP A 286 -2.94 29.38 -8.93
N ASN A 287 -1.97 30.29 -8.91
CA ASN A 287 -0.60 30.02 -9.37
C ASN A 287 0.13 28.98 -8.51
N LYS A 288 -0.21 28.84 -7.23
CA LYS A 288 0.41 27.87 -6.32
C LYS A 288 -0.02 26.45 -6.70
N LEU A 289 -1.33 26.23 -6.86
CA LEU A 289 -1.86 24.92 -7.29
C LEU A 289 -1.38 24.57 -8.70
N LYS A 290 -1.32 25.56 -9.61
CA LYS A 290 -0.70 25.38 -10.93
C LYS A 290 0.76 24.94 -10.81
N GLY A 291 1.53 25.45 -9.84
CA GLY A 291 2.90 25.01 -9.58
C GLY A 291 3.01 23.51 -9.22
N ALA A 292 2.07 22.97 -8.43
CA ALA A 292 2.03 21.54 -8.15
C ALA A 292 1.71 20.72 -9.41
N TRP A 293 0.77 21.20 -10.22
CA TRP A 293 0.45 20.58 -11.50
C TRP A 293 1.61 20.66 -12.51
N GLN A 294 2.38 21.75 -12.52
CA GLN A 294 3.59 21.87 -13.34
C GLN A 294 4.61 20.78 -12.97
N LEU A 295 4.83 20.53 -11.68
CA LEU A 295 5.68 19.41 -11.22
C LEU A 295 5.20 18.06 -11.78
N VAL A 296 3.89 17.82 -11.82
CA VAL A 296 3.31 16.60 -12.39
C VAL A 296 3.48 16.55 -13.91
N PHE A 297 3.12 17.63 -14.61
CA PHE A 297 3.15 17.71 -16.06
C PHE A 297 4.57 17.69 -16.62
N ASP A 298 5.56 18.29 -15.96
CA ASP A 298 6.97 18.28 -16.36
C ASP A 298 7.50 16.86 -16.60
N LYS A 299 6.98 15.89 -15.85
CA LYS A 299 7.37 14.49 -15.94
C LYS A 299 6.40 13.63 -16.73
N LEU A 300 5.11 13.94 -16.68
CA LEU A 300 4.05 13.06 -17.16
C LEU A 300 3.37 13.50 -18.46
N HIS A 301 3.63 14.71 -18.97
CA HIS A 301 3.08 15.17 -20.25
C HIS A 301 3.35 14.26 -21.46
N PRO A 302 4.46 13.48 -21.56
CA PRO A 302 4.67 12.63 -22.73
C PRO A 302 3.65 11.49 -22.80
N TYR A 303 3.20 11.00 -21.63
CA TYR A 303 2.26 9.88 -21.50
C TYR A 303 0.80 10.32 -21.49
N HIS A 304 0.55 11.56 -21.09
CA HIS A 304 -0.79 12.07 -20.85
C HIS A 304 -1.53 12.46 -22.15
N LEU A 305 -2.81 12.07 -22.22
CA LEU A 305 -3.76 12.64 -23.18
C LEU A 305 -4.45 13.86 -22.56
N ASN A 306 -4.11 15.05 -23.04
CA ASN A 306 -4.76 16.30 -22.67
C ASN A 306 -6.28 16.27 -22.90
N TYR A 307 -7.04 16.91 -22.01
CA TYR A 307 -8.48 17.12 -22.16
C TYR A 307 -8.82 17.88 -23.45
N GLU A 308 -8.06 18.92 -23.76
CA GLU A 308 -8.18 19.65 -25.02
C GLU A 308 -7.34 19.03 -26.15
N ASP A 309 -7.83 19.16 -27.37
CA ASP A 309 -7.07 18.88 -28.58
C ASP A 309 -6.09 20.02 -28.93
N PRO A 310 -5.19 19.85 -29.93
CA PRO A 310 -4.26 20.91 -30.31
C PRO A 310 -4.91 22.22 -30.80
N ASN A 311 -6.22 22.20 -31.11
CA ASN A 311 -6.99 23.39 -31.49
C ASN A 311 -7.73 24.02 -30.31
N GLY A 312 -7.59 23.46 -29.09
CA GLY A 312 -8.29 23.91 -27.88
C GLY A 312 -9.72 23.39 -27.75
N ALA A 313 -10.14 22.43 -28.58
CA ALA A 313 -11.48 21.84 -28.48
C ALA A 313 -11.49 20.70 -27.44
N PRO A 314 -12.54 20.57 -26.62
CA PRO A 314 -12.65 19.51 -25.63
C PRO A 314 -12.78 18.14 -26.31
N ARG A 315 -12.08 17.13 -25.79
CA ARG A 315 -12.18 15.76 -26.28
C ARG A 315 -13.41 15.05 -25.72
N ASP A 316 -13.99 14.19 -26.56
CA ASP A 316 -15.06 13.30 -26.16
C ASP A 316 -14.50 12.10 -25.36
N PHE A 317 -14.69 12.14 -24.04
CA PHE A 317 -14.24 11.09 -23.13
C PHE A 317 -14.88 9.73 -23.42
N SER A 318 -16.12 9.72 -23.92
CA SER A 318 -16.84 8.48 -24.21
C SER A 318 -16.17 7.66 -25.31
N ARG A 319 -15.23 8.23 -26.07
CA ARG A 319 -14.48 7.55 -27.13
C ARG A 319 -13.14 6.98 -26.67
N ILE A 320 -12.76 7.19 -25.41
CA ILE A 320 -11.44 6.76 -24.93
C ILE A 320 -11.48 5.26 -24.62
N THR A 321 -10.61 4.52 -25.32
CA THR A 321 -10.33 3.10 -25.11
C THR A 321 -8.82 2.89 -24.93
N PRO A 322 -8.38 1.75 -24.39
CA PRO A 322 -6.96 1.41 -24.37
C PRO A 322 -6.30 1.45 -25.76
N ASP A 323 -6.94 0.89 -26.79
CA ASP A 323 -6.40 0.89 -28.16
C ASP A 323 -6.29 2.32 -28.74
N PHE A 324 -7.25 3.19 -28.43
CA PHE A 324 -7.22 4.59 -28.85
C PHE A 324 -6.03 5.34 -28.23
N LEU A 325 -5.82 5.18 -26.93
CA LEU A 325 -4.68 5.80 -26.23
C LEU A 325 -3.35 5.28 -26.78
N TYR A 326 -3.22 3.96 -26.93
CA TYR A 326 -2.03 3.33 -27.49
C TYR A 326 -1.72 3.84 -28.91
N GLY A 327 -2.73 4.00 -29.77
CA GLY A 327 -2.59 4.55 -31.11
C GLY A 327 -2.05 5.99 -31.14
N LEU A 328 -2.25 6.75 -30.05
CA LEU A 328 -1.70 8.10 -29.87
C LEU A 328 -0.34 8.11 -29.15
N GLY A 329 0.21 6.95 -28.79
CA GLY A 329 1.39 6.84 -27.94
C GLY A 329 1.15 7.37 -26.51
N LYS A 330 -0.10 7.37 -26.05
CA LYS A 330 -0.51 7.83 -24.73
C LYS A 330 -0.96 6.64 -23.88
N ASN A 331 -0.80 6.77 -22.58
CA ASN A 331 -1.20 5.73 -21.64
C ASN A 331 -1.52 6.28 -20.23
N LEU A 332 -1.76 7.60 -20.12
CA LEU A 332 -2.09 8.27 -18.86
C LEU A 332 -3.25 9.26 -19.02
N LEU A 333 -4.16 9.26 -18.05
CA LEU A 333 -5.16 10.31 -17.84
C LEU A 333 -4.98 10.92 -16.45
N LEU A 334 -4.92 12.25 -16.40
CA LEU A 334 -4.77 13.04 -15.18
C LEU A 334 -6.05 13.81 -14.91
N PHE A 335 -6.64 13.63 -13.74
CA PHE A 335 -7.89 14.27 -13.32
C PHE A 335 -7.63 15.24 -12.16
N SER A 336 -8.15 16.46 -12.26
CA SER A 336 -8.29 17.32 -11.10
C SER A 336 -9.53 16.91 -10.33
N TRP A 337 -9.47 16.90 -9.00
CA TRP A 337 -10.69 16.95 -8.19
C TRP A 337 -11.42 18.25 -8.53
N GLY A 338 -12.67 18.21 -8.97
CA GLY A 338 -13.42 19.39 -9.40
C GLY A 338 -13.04 19.95 -10.79
N GLN A 339 -13.35 21.22 -11.02
CA GLN A 339 -13.16 21.88 -12.32
C GLN A 339 -11.69 22.23 -12.56
N ALA A 340 -11.21 21.90 -13.76
CA ALA A 340 -9.89 22.27 -14.24
C ALA A 340 -9.96 23.28 -15.40
N GLN A 341 -8.91 24.07 -15.54
CA GLN A 341 -8.66 24.92 -16.71
C GLN A 341 -7.35 24.51 -17.35
N SER A 342 -7.21 24.69 -18.66
CA SER A 342 -5.95 24.46 -19.38
C SER A 342 -5.05 25.69 -19.32
N TRP A 343 -3.73 25.49 -19.26
CA TRP A 343 -2.74 26.57 -19.36
C TRP A 343 -1.46 26.08 -20.02
N SER A 344 -0.65 27.02 -20.50
CA SER A 344 0.67 26.73 -21.06
C SER A 344 1.77 27.38 -20.22
N TYR A 345 2.92 26.71 -20.16
CA TYR A 345 4.11 27.21 -19.48
C TYR A 345 5.37 26.62 -20.14
N THR A 346 6.53 27.21 -19.84
CA THR A 346 7.83 26.68 -20.25
C THR A 346 8.48 26.02 -19.04
N ASN A 347 8.86 24.75 -19.15
CA ASN A 347 9.52 24.02 -18.06
C ASN A 347 11.00 24.40 -17.93
N SER A 348 11.69 23.82 -16.94
CA SER A 348 13.13 24.07 -16.69
C SER A 348 14.05 23.70 -17.86
N ASP A 349 13.62 22.78 -18.72
CA ASP A 349 14.37 22.36 -19.92
C ASP A 349 14.08 23.24 -21.15
N GLY A 350 13.27 24.29 -21.01
CA GLY A 350 12.90 25.18 -22.12
C GLY A 350 11.80 24.62 -23.03
N GLN A 351 11.17 23.51 -22.65
CA GLN A 351 10.06 22.92 -23.39
C GLN A 351 8.75 23.65 -23.09
N ALA A 352 8.03 24.05 -24.14
CA ALA A 352 6.65 24.52 -24.03
C ALA A 352 5.72 23.35 -23.73
N ILE A 353 5.01 23.41 -22.60
CA ILE A 353 4.07 22.39 -22.14
C ILE A 353 2.68 23.00 -22.03
N THR A 354 1.68 22.30 -22.57
CA THR A 354 0.26 22.57 -22.30
C THR A 354 -0.23 21.60 -21.24
N ALA A 355 -0.54 22.13 -20.06
CA ALA A 355 -1.20 21.42 -18.99
C ALA A 355 -2.71 21.52 -19.19
N SER A 356 -3.36 20.38 -19.44
CA SER A 356 -4.80 20.30 -19.68
C SER A 356 -5.37 19.04 -18.99
N PRO A 357 -5.45 19.04 -17.64
CA PRO A 357 -6.01 17.92 -16.91
C PRO A 357 -7.53 17.83 -17.11
N TRP A 358 -8.08 16.65 -16.92
CA TRP A 358 -9.51 16.39 -17.01
C TRP A 358 -10.21 16.85 -15.73
N SER A 359 -11.38 17.46 -15.84
CA SER A 359 -12.23 17.75 -14.69
C SER A 359 -12.86 16.46 -14.14
N SER A 360 -13.15 16.45 -12.85
CA SER A 360 -13.93 15.39 -12.20
C SER A 360 -15.09 15.95 -11.36
N GLY A 361 -15.96 15.05 -10.91
CA GLY A 361 -17.16 15.34 -10.14
C GLY A 361 -18.44 15.01 -10.91
N ARG A 362 -19.59 15.20 -10.25
CA ARG A 362 -20.89 14.84 -10.82
C ARG A 362 -21.14 15.50 -12.19
N GLY A 363 -21.49 14.69 -13.18
CA GLY A 363 -21.79 15.15 -14.54
C GLY A 363 -20.56 15.41 -15.41
N THR A 364 -19.36 15.08 -14.95
CA THR A 364 -18.12 15.14 -15.72
C THR A 364 -17.70 13.76 -16.25
N HIS A 365 -16.43 13.61 -16.64
CA HIS A 365 -15.83 12.37 -17.15
C HIS A 365 -15.59 11.31 -16.07
N MET A 366 -15.44 11.74 -14.82
CA MET A 366 -15.13 10.87 -13.69
C MET A 366 -15.91 11.32 -12.45
N ASP A 367 -16.80 10.45 -11.97
CA ASP A 367 -17.46 10.64 -10.68
C ASP A 367 -16.55 10.10 -9.56
N LEU A 368 -15.78 11.02 -8.95
CA LEU A 368 -14.90 10.72 -7.82
C LEU A 368 -15.67 10.56 -6.50
N ASP A 369 -16.87 11.13 -6.37
CA ASP A 369 -17.70 10.93 -5.17
C ASP A 369 -18.12 9.46 -5.10
N GLY A 370 -18.49 8.90 -6.25
CA GLY A 370 -18.70 7.48 -6.46
C GLY A 370 -19.66 6.85 -5.45
N VAL A 371 -19.28 5.68 -4.94
CA VAL A 371 -20.02 4.90 -3.95
C VAL A 371 -19.12 4.61 -2.77
N PHE A 372 -19.52 5.02 -1.57
CA PHE A 372 -18.82 4.69 -0.34
C PHE A 372 -19.81 4.42 0.79
N VAL A 373 -19.31 3.81 1.87
CA VAL A 373 -20.07 3.59 3.11
C VAL A 373 -19.34 4.31 4.24
N ASP A 374 -19.95 5.37 4.78
CA ASP A 374 -19.40 6.15 5.89
C ASP A 374 -19.68 5.49 7.25
N ASP A 375 -19.21 4.26 7.41
CA ASP A 375 -19.31 3.53 8.66
C ASP A 375 -18.05 2.69 8.90
N ALA A 376 -17.36 2.95 10.02
CA ALA A 376 -16.19 2.16 10.43
C ALA A 376 -16.52 0.68 10.65
N ALA A 377 -17.77 0.35 11.00
CA ALA A 377 -18.22 -1.03 11.20
C ALA A 377 -18.65 -1.72 9.89
N ALA A 378 -18.63 -1.01 8.75
CA ALA A 378 -19.15 -1.53 7.49
C ALA A 378 -18.48 -2.85 7.10
N THR A 379 -19.31 -3.75 6.64
CA THR A 379 -18.95 -5.08 6.14
C THR A 379 -18.92 -5.08 4.62
N ALA A 380 -18.35 -6.13 4.03
CA ALA A 380 -18.47 -6.39 2.59
C ALA A 380 -19.93 -6.43 2.10
N GLN A 381 -20.89 -6.83 2.95
CA GLN A 381 -22.30 -6.85 2.60
C GLN A 381 -22.90 -5.43 2.50
N ASP A 382 -22.48 -4.52 3.38
CA ASP A 382 -22.92 -3.12 3.33
C ASP A 382 -22.40 -2.42 2.07
N ILE A 383 -21.15 -2.70 1.71
CA ILE A 383 -20.51 -2.24 0.47
C ILE A 383 -21.28 -2.78 -0.75
N LEU A 384 -21.62 -4.07 -0.76
CA LEU A 384 -22.43 -4.67 -1.82
C LEU A 384 -23.82 -4.00 -1.91
N GLY A 385 -24.45 -3.72 -0.76
CA GLY A 385 -25.74 -3.03 -0.71
C GLY A 385 -25.66 -1.61 -1.29
N ALA A 386 -24.63 -0.85 -0.96
CA ALA A 386 -24.40 0.50 -1.52
C ALA A 386 -24.18 0.43 -3.04
N TYR A 387 -23.34 -0.51 -3.49
CA TYR A 387 -23.08 -0.77 -4.90
C TYR A 387 -24.34 -1.13 -5.70
N GLN A 388 -25.25 -1.90 -5.12
CA GLN A 388 -26.51 -2.30 -5.77
C GLN A 388 -27.49 -1.13 -5.89
N ARG A 389 -27.50 -0.20 -4.93
CA ARG A 389 -28.39 0.98 -4.93
C ARG A 389 -27.88 2.12 -5.81
N TYR A 390 -26.60 2.13 -6.16
CA TYR A 390 -26.01 3.25 -6.91
C TYR A 390 -26.48 3.31 -8.36
N THR A 391 -26.90 4.50 -8.76
CA THR A 391 -27.23 4.85 -10.15
C THR A 391 -25.98 5.26 -10.90
N ARG A 392 -25.59 4.48 -11.89
CA ARG A 392 -24.32 4.63 -12.60
C ARG A 392 -24.41 5.77 -13.64
N PRO A 393 -23.42 6.69 -13.68
CA PRO A 393 -23.30 7.67 -14.75
C PRO A 393 -23.12 6.96 -16.10
N GLN A 394 -23.84 7.38 -17.13
CA GLN A 394 -23.67 6.84 -18.48
C GLN A 394 -22.45 7.50 -19.15
N GLY A 395 -21.56 6.70 -19.73
CA GLY A 395 -20.43 7.21 -20.53
C GLY A 395 -19.26 7.80 -19.73
N SER A 396 -19.36 7.83 -18.40
CA SER A 396 -18.32 8.33 -17.50
C SER A 396 -17.75 7.23 -16.62
N CYS A 397 -16.52 7.40 -16.17
CA CYS A 397 -15.95 6.56 -15.12
C CYS A 397 -16.57 6.91 -13.75
N TRP A 398 -16.60 5.94 -12.84
CA TRP A 398 -17.07 6.14 -11.46
C TRP A 398 -16.38 5.16 -10.51
N ILE A 399 -16.33 5.55 -9.24
CA ILE A 399 -15.54 4.83 -8.23
C ILE A 399 -16.46 4.07 -7.27
N LEU A 400 -16.13 2.81 -7.00
CA LEU A 400 -16.60 2.08 -5.84
C LEU A 400 -15.49 2.03 -4.79
N HIS A 401 -15.69 2.71 -3.69
CA HIS A 401 -14.85 2.62 -2.51
C HIS A 401 -15.13 1.33 -1.76
N THR A 402 -14.11 0.46 -1.69
CA THR A 402 -14.12 -0.72 -0.83
C THR A 402 -13.49 -0.44 0.54
N ASN A 403 -12.82 0.71 0.66
CA ASN A 403 -12.33 1.26 1.90
C ASN A 403 -13.47 1.70 2.82
N THR A 404 -13.20 1.66 4.12
CA THR A 404 -14.16 2.05 5.18
C THR A 404 -13.45 2.97 6.18
N PRO A 405 -14.05 4.11 6.56
CA PRO A 405 -13.35 5.15 7.29
C PRO A 405 -12.97 4.71 8.71
N TRP A 406 -11.90 5.31 9.25
CA TRP A 406 -11.63 5.24 10.69
C TRP A 406 -12.55 6.20 11.47
N GLN A 407 -13.11 5.73 12.58
CA GLN A 407 -13.99 6.54 13.43
C GLN A 407 -13.69 6.25 14.91
N PHE A 408 -13.72 7.28 15.76
CA PHE A 408 -13.42 7.17 17.21
C PHE A 408 -14.25 6.11 17.94
N LYS A 409 -15.48 5.85 17.48
CA LYS A 409 -16.38 4.83 18.05
C LYS A 409 -15.79 3.41 18.00
N LEU A 410 -14.83 3.16 17.12
CA LEU A 410 -14.09 1.91 16.96
C LEU A 410 -12.58 2.21 16.89
N ALA A 411 -12.04 2.89 17.90
CA ALA A 411 -10.68 3.42 17.89
C ALA A 411 -9.58 2.36 17.68
N THR A 412 -9.84 1.10 18.04
CA THR A 412 -8.93 -0.04 17.84
C THR A 412 -9.06 -0.70 16.46
N ASP A 413 -10.13 -0.42 15.71
CA ASP A 413 -10.37 -1.01 14.39
C ASP A 413 -9.63 -0.19 13.32
N SER A 414 -8.39 -0.59 13.06
CA SER A 414 -7.51 0.06 12.08
C SER A 414 -8.07 -0.04 10.66
N ILE A 415 -7.59 0.81 9.75
CA ILE A 415 -7.91 0.69 8.32
C ILE A 415 -7.53 -0.71 7.82
N TYR A 416 -6.36 -1.24 8.22
CA TYR A 416 -5.96 -2.59 7.85
C TYR A 416 -6.89 -3.68 8.39
N ALA A 417 -7.33 -3.60 9.65
CA ALA A 417 -8.23 -4.60 10.23
C ALA A 417 -9.54 -4.71 9.43
N LYS A 418 -10.02 -3.60 8.88
CA LYS A 418 -11.21 -3.56 8.02
C LYS A 418 -10.94 -4.15 6.64
N HIS A 419 -9.78 -3.83 6.05
CA HIS A 419 -9.31 -4.50 4.83
C HIS A 419 -9.26 -6.02 5.05
N PHE A 420 -8.60 -6.47 6.12
CA PHE A 420 -8.48 -7.89 6.46
C PHE A 420 -9.85 -8.57 6.61
N ARG A 421 -10.82 -7.89 7.24
CA ARG A 421 -12.18 -8.38 7.43
C ARG A 421 -12.98 -8.47 6.13
N ASN A 422 -12.90 -7.45 5.27
CA ASN A 422 -13.79 -7.30 4.13
C ASN A 422 -13.27 -7.96 2.84
N THR A 423 -11.95 -7.98 2.63
CA THR A 423 -11.29 -8.47 1.41
C THR A 423 -11.72 -9.88 0.98
N PRO A 424 -11.80 -10.90 1.87
CA PRO A 424 -12.19 -12.24 1.45
C PRO A 424 -13.59 -12.32 0.85
N GLN A 425 -14.56 -11.62 1.45
CA GLN A 425 -15.94 -11.66 0.99
C GLN A 425 -16.14 -10.79 -0.27
N LEU A 426 -15.47 -9.63 -0.36
CA LEU A 426 -15.45 -8.83 -1.59
C LEU A 426 -14.86 -9.63 -2.76
N THR A 427 -13.75 -10.34 -2.53
CA THR A 427 -13.11 -11.23 -3.52
C THR A 427 -14.10 -12.28 -4.03
N ARG A 428 -14.88 -12.90 -3.14
CA ARG A 428 -15.94 -13.84 -3.52
C ARG A 428 -17.00 -13.19 -4.39
N TYR A 429 -17.45 -11.96 -4.09
CA TYR A 429 -18.45 -11.26 -4.89
C TYR A 429 -17.99 -10.95 -6.32
N PHE A 430 -16.71 -10.59 -6.51
CA PHE A 430 -16.15 -10.43 -7.85
C PHE A 430 -16.02 -11.76 -8.59
N ASN A 431 -15.51 -12.80 -7.92
CA ASN A 431 -15.36 -14.13 -8.52
C ASN A 431 -16.71 -14.76 -8.91
N SER A 432 -17.78 -14.51 -8.13
CA SER A 432 -19.14 -14.98 -8.42
C SER A 432 -19.92 -14.07 -9.36
N ARG A 433 -19.32 -12.98 -9.85
CA ARG A 433 -19.96 -11.94 -10.68
C ARG A 433 -21.17 -11.26 -10.01
N THR A 434 -21.26 -11.33 -8.68
CA THR A 434 -22.21 -10.55 -7.89
C THR A 434 -21.86 -9.06 -7.93
N MET A 435 -20.55 -8.77 -7.97
CA MET A 435 -19.94 -7.50 -8.34
C MET A 435 -19.07 -7.70 -9.58
N GLY A 436 -18.83 -6.63 -10.34
CA GLY A 436 -18.09 -6.69 -11.61
C GLY A 436 -19.00 -6.52 -12.83
N LEU A 437 -18.50 -6.87 -14.01
CA LEU A 437 -19.09 -6.50 -15.29
C LEU A 437 -20.59 -6.87 -15.45
N PRO A 438 -21.39 -5.98 -16.07
CA PRO A 438 -21.08 -4.61 -16.53
C PRO A 438 -21.34 -3.53 -15.46
N LYS A 439 -21.38 -3.91 -14.19
CA LYS A 439 -21.94 -3.08 -13.12
C LYS A 439 -20.88 -2.34 -12.31
N ALA A 440 -19.59 -2.45 -12.60
CA ALA A 440 -18.50 -1.80 -11.87
C ALA A 440 -17.51 -1.15 -12.84
N ASN A 441 -16.89 -0.04 -12.43
CA ASN A 441 -15.81 0.59 -13.18
C ASN A 441 -14.53 0.63 -12.34
N ILE A 442 -14.26 1.66 -11.56
CA ILE A 442 -13.04 1.71 -10.72
C ILE A 442 -13.34 1.12 -9.34
N ILE A 443 -12.53 0.17 -8.87
CA ILE A 443 -12.63 -0.43 -7.53
C ILE A 443 -11.50 0.13 -6.68
N ASN A 444 -11.81 1.06 -5.78
CA ASN A 444 -10.82 1.72 -4.94
C ASN A 444 -10.54 0.87 -3.69
N ILE A 445 -9.28 0.45 -3.53
CA ILE A 445 -8.85 -0.58 -2.58
C ILE A 445 -7.82 0.02 -1.62
N ASP A 446 -7.99 -0.22 -0.32
CA ASP A 446 -6.91 -0.09 0.67
C ASP A 446 -6.02 -1.35 0.62
N TYR A 447 -4.72 -1.19 0.82
CA TYR A 447 -3.70 -2.25 0.84
C TYR A 447 -3.68 -3.09 -0.46
N VAL A 448 -3.56 -2.39 -1.58
CA VAL A 448 -3.40 -3.00 -2.90
C VAL A 448 -2.22 -3.98 -2.91
N GLY A 449 -2.46 -5.14 -3.52
CA GLY A 449 -1.48 -6.22 -3.66
C GLY A 449 -1.41 -7.15 -2.45
N ASP A 450 -2.14 -6.87 -1.37
CA ASP A 450 -2.20 -7.77 -0.22
C ASP A 450 -3.05 -9.02 -0.50
N VAL A 451 -2.69 -10.12 0.15
CA VAL A 451 -3.37 -11.42 0.02
C VAL A 451 -3.87 -11.86 1.39
N VAL A 452 -5.17 -11.69 1.62
CA VAL A 452 -5.79 -11.94 2.92
C VAL A 452 -6.51 -13.28 2.91
N ASN A 453 -6.10 -14.22 3.75
CA ASN A 453 -6.71 -15.57 3.82
C ASN A 453 -6.83 -16.23 2.43
N GLY A 454 -5.78 -16.10 1.62
CA GLY A 454 -5.74 -16.60 0.23
C GLY A 454 -6.56 -15.81 -0.78
N SER A 455 -7.14 -14.67 -0.39
CA SER A 455 -7.96 -13.82 -1.25
C SER A 455 -7.17 -12.61 -1.74
N ASN A 456 -7.02 -12.49 -3.06
CA ASN A 456 -6.42 -11.33 -3.73
C ASN A 456 -7.52 -10.55 -4.45
N LEU A 457 -7.92 -9.40 -3.90
CA LEU A 457 -9.00 -8.59 -4.45
C LEU A 457 -8.61 -7.96 -5.80
N VAL A 458 -7.36 -7.52 -5.95
CA VAL A 458 -6.87 -6.94 -7.21
C VAL A 458 -6.99 -7.95 -8.35
N GLU A 459 -6.56 -9.19 -8.11
CA GLU A 459 -6.66 -10.27 -9.08
C GLU A 459 -8.12 -10.60 -9.44
N ALA A 460 -9.01 -10.66 -8.45
CA ALA A 460 -10.43 -10.90 -8.69
C ALA A 460 -11.09 -9.78 -9.51
N VAL A 461 -10.73 -8.52 -9.25
CA VAL A 461 -11.18 -7.36 -10.03
C VAL A 461 -10.68 -7.46 -11.48
N ILE A 462 -9.40 -7.76 -11.70
CA ILE A 462 -8.83 -7.94 -13.04
C ILE A 462 -9.59 -9.05 -13.79
N LYS A 463 -9.74 -10.22 -13.16
CA LYS A 463 -10.43 -11.39 -13.75
C LYS A 463 -11.90 -11.12 -14.06
N SER A 464 -12.56 -10.19 -13.38
CA SER A 464 -13.94 -9.83 -13.66
C SER A 464 -14.15 -9.22 -15.06
N ASN A 465 -13.06 -8.81 -15.73
CA ASN A 465 -13.08 -8.36 -17.13
C ASN A 465 -13.27 -9.47 -18.17
N LEU A 466 -13.04 -10.72 -17.76
CA LEU A 466 -13.03 -11.95 -18.57
C LEU A 466 -14.30 -12.76 -18.29
#